data_AF-J9EVY2-F1
#
_entry.id   AF-J9EVY2-F1
#
_cell.length_a   1.000
_cell.length_b   1.000
_cell.length_c   1.000
_cell.angle_alpha   90.00
_cell.angle_beta   90.00
_cell.angle_gamma   90.00
#
_symmetry.space_group_name_H-M   'P 1'
#
loop_
_entity.id
_entity.type
_entity.pdbx_description
1 polymer ?
#
loop_
_entity_poly.entity_id
_entity_poly.type
_entity_poly.pdbx_seq_one_letter_code
_entity_poly.pdbx_strand_id
1 'polypeptide(L)'
;MAFTGDALLVRGCGRTDFQQGNPETLYNSVHEKIFTLPDDFLLYPAHDYKGFLLTTVGEEKKYNPRLTKTLSDFVVLMRNLKLAYPKQIDKAVPANKVCGTYELMDEMTKAR
;
A
#
# COMPACT_ATOMS: atom_id res chain seq x y z
N MET A 1 -1.29 -16.59 -8.77
CA MET A 1 -1.89 -15.57 -7.87
C MET A 1 -0.79 -14.88 -7.08
N ALA A 2 -0.99 -13.64 -6.66
CA ALA A 2 -0.07 -12.89 -5.81
C ALA A 2 -0.83 -12.05 -4.76
N PHE A 3 -0.26 -11.92 -3.57
CA PHE A 3 -0.76 -11.04 -2.51
C PHE A 3 0.07 -9.75 -2.54
N THR A 4 -0.56 -8.62 -2.82
CA THR A 4 0.15 -7.36 -3.15
C THR A 4 0.31 -6.41 -1.98
N GLY A 5 -0.21 -6.77 -0.80
CA GLY A 5 -0.22 -5.87 0.35
C GLY A 5 -0.89 -4.55 0.00
N ASP A 6 -0.27 -3.44 0.42
CA ASP A 6 -0.67 -2.09 0.01
C ASP A 6 0.14 -1.55 -1.19
N ALA A 7 1.03 -2.34 -1.80
CA ALA A 7 1.79 -1.87 -2.96
C ALA A 7 0.87 -1.64 -4.17
N LEU A 8 -0.06 -2.58 -4.41
CA LEU A 8 -1.08 -2.47 -5.44
C LEU A 8 -2.44 -2.82 -4.84
N LEU A 9 -3.41 -1.94 -5.07
CA LEU A 9 -4.82 -2.09 -4.69
C LEU A 9 -5.68 -2.18 -5.96
N VAL A 10 -6.92 -2.65 -5.86
CA VAL A 10 -7.85 -2.65 -7.00
C VAL A 10 -8.06 -1.21 -7.47
N ARG A 11 -7.67 -0.91 -8.72
CA ARG A 11 -7.69 0.44 -9.32
C ARG A 11 -6.97 1.49 -8.48
N GLY A 12 -5.92 1.12 -7.76
CA GLY A 12 -5.19 2.03 -6.89
C GLY A 12 -3.85 1.50 -6.40
N CYS A 13 -3.31 2.19 -5.40
CA CYS A 13 -2.13 1.78 -4.65
C CYS A 13 -2.17 2.41 -3.26
N GLY A 14 -1.36 1.91 -2.33
CA GLY A 14 -1.17 2.50 -1.00
C GLY A 14 -0.56 3.90 -1.06
N ARG A 15 -0.65 4.61 0.06
CA ARG A 15 -0.03 5.93 0.23
C ARG A 15 1.49 5.81 0.40
N THR A 16 2.22 6.88 0.09
CA THR A 16 3.70 6.89 0.09
C THR A 16 4.30 8.05 0.88
N ASP A 17 3.52 8.69 1.74
CA ASP A 17 3.88 9.88 2.51
C ASP A 17 4.15 9.59 4.00
N PHE A 18 4.03 8.33 4.42
CA PHE A 18 4.33 7.84 5.77
C PHE A 18 5.21 6.59 5.70
N GLN A 19 5.71 6.12 6.85
CA GLN A 19 6.51 4.90 6.98
C GLN A 19 7.73 4.87 6.05
N GLN A 20 8.34 6.03 5.81
CA GLN A 20 9.49 6.21 4.89
C GLN A 20 9.15 5.82 3.44
N GLY A 21 7.86 5.86 3.07
CA GLY A 21 7.39 5.57 1.74
C GLY A 21 7.96 6.54 0.70
N ASN A 22 8.08 6.05 -0.54
CA ASN A 22 8.56 6.83 -1.67
C ASN A 22 7.78 6.43 -2.94
N PRO A 23 7.17 7.39 -3.67
CA PRO A 23 6.37 7.08 -4.85
C PRO A 23 7.21 6.51 -6.01
N GLU A 24 8.44 6.96 -6.20
CA GLU A 24 9.31 6.42 -7.25
C GLU A 24 9.65 4.95 -6.98
N THR A 25 9.97 4.64 -5.73
CA THR A 25 10.22 3.26 -5.29
C THR A 25 8.98 2.38 -5.47
N LEU A 26 7.79 2.88 -5.11
CA LEU A 26 6.53 2.14 -5.28
C LEU A 26 6.25 1.86 -6.76
N TYR A 27 6.37 2.88 -7.62
CA TYR A 27 6.13 2.74 -9.05
C TYR A 27 7.04 1.68 -9.66
N ASN A 28 8.35 1.76 -9.40
CA ASN A 28 9.31 0.79 -9.92
C ASN A 28 9.04 -0.61 -9.37
N SER A 29 8.71 -0.74 -8.08
CA SER A 29 8.38 -2.04 -7.47
C SER A 29 7.18 -2.71 -8.16
N VAL A 30 6.12 -1.95 -8.44
CA VAL A 30 4.93 -2.49 -9.13
C VAL A 30 5.28 -2.88 -10.56
N HIS A 31 5.95 -2.00 -11.31
CA HIS A 31 6.28 -2.23 -12.72
C HIS A 31 7.27 -3.38 -12.93
N GLU A 32 8.28 -3.50 -12.07
CA GLU A 32 9.33 -4.51 -12.19
C GLU A 32 8.96 -5.87 -11.58
N LYS A 33 8.11 -5.90 -10.54
CA LYS A 33 7.81 -7.14 -9.80
C LYS A 33 6.40 -7.68 -9.99
N ILE A 34 5.40 -6.80 -10.16
CA ILE A 34 3.99 -7.21 -10.27
C ILE A 34 3.54 -7.22 -11.73
N PHE A 35 3.84 -6.17 -12.49
CA PHE A 35 3.47 -6.09 -13.90
C PHE A 35 4.33 -6.98 -14.81
N THR A 36 5.39 -7.59 -14.30
CA THR A 36 6.13 -8.64 -15.01
C THR A 36 5.50 -10.02 -14.90
N LEU A 37 4.49 -10.19 -14.04
CA LEU A 37 3.71 -11.43 -13.93
C LEU A 37 2.75 -11.60 -15.13
N PRO A 38 2.25 -12.84 -15.38
CA PRO A 38 1.24 -13.10 -16.40
C PRO A 38 -0.06 -12.30 -16.18
N ASP A 39 -0.70 -11.87 -17.25
CA ASP A 39 -1.87 -10.96 -17.19
C ASP A 39 -3.10 -11.57 -16.49
N ASP A 40 -3.21 -12.89 -16.46
CA ASP A 40 -4.28 -13.65 -15.80
C ASP A 40 -4.03 -13.91 -14.31
N PHE A 41 -2.86 -13.52 -13.78
CA PHE A 41 -2.59 -13.68 -12.35
C PHE A 41 -3.57 -12.85 -11.52
N LEU A 42 -4.29 -13.53 -10.63
CA LEU A 42 -5.11 -12.91 -9.61
C LEU A 42 -4.23 -12.16 -8.60
N LEU A 43 -4.58 -10.91 -8.34
CA LEU A 43 -3.96 -10.03 -7.37
C LEU A 43 -4.91 -9.80 -6.20
N TYR A 44 -4.45 -10.15 -5.00
CA TYR A 44 -5.19 -9.99 -3.74
C TYR A 44 -4.53 -8.88 -2.90
N PRO A 45 -5.14 -7.69 -2.80
CA PRO A 45 -4.61 -6.59 -1.99
C PRO A 45 -4.86 -6.83 -0.51
N ALA A 46 -4.14 -6.10 0.36
CA ALA A 46 -4.41 -6.11 1.80
C ALA A 46 -5.68 -5.32 2.17
N HIS A 47 -6.06 -4.33 1.34
CA HIS A 47 -7.22 -3.49 1.57
C HIS A 47 -8.00 -3.24 0.28
N ASP A 48 -9.31 -3.01 0.44
CA ASP A 48 -10.16 -2.41 -0.56
C ASP A 48 -11.19 -1.53 0.13
N TYR A 49 -11.57 -0.42 -0.52
CA TYR A 49 -12.48 0.59 0.04
C TYR A 49 -13.76 0.76 -0.79
N LYS A 50 -14.03 -0.16 -1.72
CA LYS A 50 -15.14 -0.12 -2.69
C LYS A 50 -15.92 -1.44 -2.82
N GLY A 51 -15.54 -2.48 -2.07
CA GLY A 51 -16.18 -3.80 -2.07
C GLY A 51 -15.59 -4.80 -3.08
N PHE A 52 -14.41 -4.54 -3.66
CA PHE A 52 -13.72 -5.48 -4.54
C PHE A 52 -12.83 -6.43 -3.74
N LEU A 53 -12.81 -7.71 -4.13
CA LEU A 53 -12.02 -8.75 -3.44
C LEU A 53 -10.67 -9.01 -4.09
N LEU A 54 -10.58 -8.85 -5.42
CA LEU A 54 -9.39 -9.14 -6.21
C LEU A 54 -9.45 -8.40 -7.57
N THR A 55 -8.33 -8.40 -8.29
CA THR A 55 -8.22 -8.00 -9.70
C THR A 55 -7.19 -8.89 -10.40
N THR A 56 -6.82 -8.60 -11.65
CA THR A 56 -5.70 -9.27 -12.33
C THR A 56 -4.59 -8.30 -12.71
N VAL A 57 -3.41 -8.85 -13.00
CA VAL A 57 -2.28 -8.07 -13.53
C VAL A 57 -2.67 -7.33 -14.82
N GLY A 58 -3.31 -8.01 -15.76
CA GLY A 58 -3.74 -7.42 -17.03
C GLY A 58 -4.77 -6.30 -16.86
N GLU A 59 -5.70 -6.47 -15.92
CA GLU A 59 -6.66 -5.42 -15.59
C GLU A 59 -5.96 -4.16 -15.04
N GLU A 60 -5.01 -4.31 -14.11
CA GLU A 60 -4.34 -3.17 -13.49
C GLU A 60 -3.35 -2.47 -14.43
N LYS A 61 -2.65 -3.22 -15.29
CA LYS A 61 -1.84 -2.64 -16.39
C LYS A 61 -2.67 -1.76 -17.32
N LYS A 62 -3.94 -2.08 -17.53
CA LYS A 62 -4.81 -1.37 -18.47
C LYS A 62 -5.63 -0.26 -17.82
N TYR A 63 -6.07 -0.46 -16.58
CA TYR A 63 -7.11 0.37 -15.96
C TYR A 63 -6.73 1.02 -14.63
N ASN A 64 -5.54 0.77 -14.07
CA ASN A 64 -5.14 1.45 -12.83
C ASN A 64 -4.97 2.96 -13.09
N PRO A 65 -5.78 3.86 -12.49
CA PRO A 65 -5.75 5.28 -12.81
C PRO A 65 -4.47 6.00 -12.36
N ARG A 66 -3.64 5.36 -11.52
CA ARG A 66 -2.37 5.89 -11.03
C ARG A 66 -1.18 5.22 -11.72
N LEU A 67 -1.12 3.89 -11.69
CA LEU A 67 0.05 3.11 -12.12
C LEU A 67 0.18 2.96 -13.65
N THR A 68 -0.82 3.37 -14.42
CA THR A 68 -0.74 3.49 -15.89
C THR A 68 -0.19 4.83 -16.37
N LYS A 69 0.01 5.79 -15.46
CA LYS A 69 0.63 7.08 -15.78
C LYS A 69 2.13 6.90 -15.96
N THR A 70 2.79 7.91 -16.53
CA THR A 70 4.26 7.99 -16.48
C THR A 70 4.74 8.09 -15.04
N LEU A 71 5.99 7.69 -14.77
CA LEU A 71 6.60 7.81 -13.43
C LEU A 71 6.50 9.24 -12.89
N SER A 72 6.81 10.25 -13.71
CA SER A 72 6.74 11.66 -13.31
C SER A 72 5.32 12.06 -12.88
N ASP A 73 4.32 11.74 -13.70
CA ASP A 73 2.92 12.06 -13.40
C ASP A 73 2.41 11.31 -12.17
N PHE A 74 2.84 10.06 -11.99
CA PHE A 74 2.53 9.28 -10.79
C PHE A 74 3.11 9.94 -9.54
N VAL A 75 4.38 10.35 -9.57
CA VAL A 75 5.04 11.01 -8.44
C VAL A 75 4.37 12.33 -8.09
N VAL A 76 4.07 13.16 -9.10
CA VAL A 76 3.35 14.43 -8.91
C VAL A 76 1.97 14.17 -8.32
N LEU A 77 1.22 13.19 -8.84
CA LEU A 77 -0.11 12.83 -8.33
C LEU A 77 -0.02 12.40 -6.87
N MET A 78 0.87 11.45 -6.54
CA MET A 78 0.96 10.87 -5.19
C MET A 78 1.36 11.91 -4.14
N ARG A 79 2.27 12.84 -4.48
CA ARG A 79 2.66 13.94 -3.58
C ARG A 79 1.54 14.95 -3.34
N ASN A 80 0.53 15.01 -4.22
CA ASN A 80 -0.55 16.00 -4.18
C ASN A 80 -1.91 15.45 -3.68
N LEU A 81 -1.99 14.20 -3.23
CA LEU A 81 -3.26 13.60 -2.78
C LEU A 81 -3.88 14.27 -1.53
N LYS A 82 -3.09 15.01 -0.73
CA LYS A 82 -3.51 15.74 0.48
C LYS A 82 -4.46 14.92 1.38
N LEU A 83 -4.08 13.67 1.64
CA LEU A 83 -4.87 12.76 2.47
C LEU A 83 -4.80 13.16 3.95
N ALA A 84 -5.87 12.90 4.69
CA ALA A 84 -5.87 13.06 6.13
C ALA A 84 -4.78 12.19 6.80
N TYR A 85 -4.35 12.64 7.98
CA TYR A 85 -3.44 11.88 8.84
C TYR A 85 -4.07 10.50 9.17
N PRO A 86 -3.35 9.37 9.01
CA PRO A 86 -3.94 8.06 9.25
C PRO A 86 -4.31 7.87 10.73
N LYS A 87 -5.59 7.60 10.99
CA LYS A 87 -6.21 7.66 12.32
C LYS A 87 -5.55 6.80 13.41
N GLN A 88 -4.89 5.70 13.04
CA GLN A 88 -4.28 4.76 13.99
C GLN A 88 -2.76 4.65 13.86
N ILE A 89 -2.09 5.45 13.02
CA ILE A 89 -0.66 5.23 12.73
C ILE A 89 0.21 5.32 13.99
N ASP A 90 -0.10 6.22 14.92
CA ASP A 90 0.62 6.40 16.18
C ASP A 90 0.47 5.22 17.16
N LYS A 91 -0.64 4.48 17.09
CA LYS A 91 -0.84 3.25 17.90
C LYS A 91 -0.33 2.01 17.15
N ALA A 92 -0.69 1.88 15.88
CA ALA A 92 -0.47 0.68 15.08
C ALA A 92 1.00 0.48 14.71
N VAL A 93 1.74 1.53 14.35
CA VAL A 93 3.15 1.37 13.94
C VAL A 93 4.04 0.91 15.11
N PRO A 94 3.99 1.52 16.31
CA PRO A 94 4.73 1.00 17.46
C PRO A 94 4.35 -0.43 17.80
N ALA A 95 3.06 -0.77 17.78
CA ALA A 95 2.59 -2.14 18.03
C ALA A 95 3.16 -3.15 17.04
N ASN A 96 3.07 -2.86 15.74
CA ASN A 96 3.55 -3.75 14.70
C ASN A 96 5.08 -3.93 14.73
N LYS A 97 5.83 -2.91 15.15
CA LYS A 97 7.30 -3.00 15.32
C LYS A 97 7.72 -4.01 16.38
N VAL A 98 6.85 -4.31 17.34
CA VAL A 98 7.07 -5.32 18.39
C VAL A 98 6.12 -6.52 18.24
N CYS A 99 5.72 -6.82 17.00
CA CYS A 99 4.87 -7.98 16.67
C CYS A 99 3.53 -8.01 17.44
N GLY A 100 2.93 -6.84 17.66
CA GLY A 100 1.62 -6.69 18.32
C GLY A 100 1.66 -6.70 19.85
N THR A 101 2.84 -6.81 20.49
CA THR A 101 2.96 -6.94 21.95
C THR A 101 2.90 -5.63 22.73
N TYR A 102 2.62 -4.50 22.09
CA TYR A 102 2.73 -3.15 22.66
C TYR A 102 1.86 -2.89 23.90
N GLU A 103 0.73 -3.58 24.05
CA GLU A 103 -0.10 -3.46 25.25
C GLU A 103 0.57 -4.06 26.51
N LEU A 104 1.48 -5.04 26.37
CA LEU A 104 2.21 -5.62 27.51
C LEU A 104 3.27 -4.68 28.09
N MET A 105 3.87 -3.81 27.26
CA MET A 105 4.87 -2.86 27.71
C MET A 105 4.25 -1.65 28.44
N ASP A 106 3.07 -1.17 28.02
CA ASP A 106 2.41 -0.05 28.69
C ASP A 106 1.90 -0.43 30.09
N GLU A 107 1.42 -1.66 30.29
CA GLU A 107 1.06 -2.16 31.62
C GLU A 107 2.28 -2.34 32.54
N MET A 108 3.40 -2.87 32.03
CA MET A 108 4.64 -2.99 32.80
C MET A 108 5.29 -1.65 33.16
N THR A 109 5.04 -0.60 32.38
CA THR A 109 5.61 0.74 32.61
C THR A 109 4.71 1.59 33.50
N LYS A 110 3.38 1.37 33.48
CA LYS A 110 2.42 1.99 34.42
C LYS A 110 2.46 1.39 35.83
N ALA A 111 2.98 0.18 35.99
CA ALA A 111 3.14 -0.50 37.28
C ALA A 111 4.46 -0.17 38.01
N ARG A 112 5.22 0.83 37.54
CA ARG A 112 6.48 1.30 38.15
C ARG A 112 6.37 2.75 38.61
#